data_AF-A0A951PJX1-F1
#
_entry.id   AF-A0A951PJX1-F1
#
_cell.length_a   1.000
_cell.length_b   1.000
_cell.length_c   1.000
_cell.angle_alpha   90.00
_cell.angle_beta   90.00
_cell.angle_gamma   90.00
#
_symmetry.space_group_name_H-M   'P 1'
#
loop_
_entity.id
_entity.type
_entity.pdbx_description
1 polymer ?
#
loop_
_entity_poly.entity_id
_entity_poly.type
_entity_poly.pdbx_seq_one_letter_code
_entity_poly.pdbx_strand_id
1 'polypeptide(L)' 'MKNASISTLGSLRQQTIRVTLSLPVQATLYTSLCALTLWTVYFSTYPAVHNQMHSVRHHTLMVGCH' A
#
# COMPACT_ATOMS: atom_id res chain seq x y z
N MET A 1 -17.90 35.94 -17.65
CA MET A 1 -18.02 34.47 -17.57
C MET A 1 -16.79 33.78 -16.96
N LYS A 2 -16.04 34.39 -16.01
CA LYS A 2 -14.82 33.78 -15.41
C LYS A 2 -15.08 33.11 -14.03
N ASN A 3 -16.24 33.34 -13.43
CA ASN A 3 -16.52 32.94 -12.04
C ASN A 3 -17.02 31.49 -11.87
N ALA A 4 -17.60 30.88 -12.90
CA ALA A 4 -18.19 29.53 -12.79
C ALA A 4 -17.12 28.43 -12.59
N SER A 5 -15.95 28.55 -13.23
CA SER A 5 -14.90 27.53 -13.17
C SER A 5 -14.26 27.41 -11.77
N ILE A 6 -14.14 28.52 -11.04
CA ILE A 6 -13.56 28.56 -9.70
C ILE A 6 -14.47 27.86 -8.69
N SER A 7 -15.79 28.03 -8.83
CA SER A 7 -16.79 27.38 -7.99
C SER A 7 -16.82 25.86 -8.22
N THR A 8 -16.66 25.40 -9.46
CA THR A 8 -16.58 23.96 -9.79
C THR A 8 -15.34 23.31 -9.18
N LEU A 9 -14.16 23.95 -9.29
CA LEU A 9 -12.92 23.46 -8.65
C LEU A 9 -13.04 23.40 -7.12
N GLY A 10 -13.64 24.41 -6.50
CA GLY A 10 -13.91 24.42 -5.05
C GLY A 10 -14.85 23.30 -4.62
N SER A 11 -15.94 23.06 -5.36
CA SER A 11 -16.89 21.98 -5.09
C SER A 11 -16.25 20.59 -5.20
N LEU A 12 -15.45 20.36 -6.25
CA LEU A 12 -14.71 19.11 -6.42
C LEU A 12 -13.70 18.89 -5.29
N ARG A 13 -12.97 19.92 -4.87
CA ARG A 13 -12.03 19.83 -3.73
C ARG A 13 -12.74 19.48 -2.43
N GLN A 14 -13.88 20.10 -2.15
CA GLN A 14 -14.67 19.84 -0.93
C GLN A 14 -15.21 18.40 -0.91
N GLN A 15 -15.66 17.90 -2.08
CA GLN A 15 -16.10 16.51 -2.26
C GLN A 15 -14.95 15.54 -1.99
N THR A 16 -13.76 15.80 -2.55
CA THR A 16 -12.56 14.98 -2.32
C THR A 16 -12.17 14.93 -0.85
N ILE A 17 -12.22 16.05 -0.11
CA ILE A 17 -11.90 16.07 1.33
C ILE A 17 -12.88 15.21 2.14
N ARG A 18 -14.14 15.09 1.72
CA ARG A 18 -15.15 14.26 2.40
C ARG A 18 -14.99 12.76 2.15
N VAL A 19 -14.43 12.38 1.00
CA VAL A 19 -14.27 10.98 0.59
C VAL A 19 -12.88 10.45 0.94
N THR A 20 -11.88 11.32 0.89
CA THR A 20 -10.48 10.95 1.11
C THR A 20 -10.19 10.85 2.60
N LEU A 21 -9.65 9.69 3.00
CA LEU A 21 -9.13 9.48 4.34
C LEU A 21 -8.08 10.53 4.69
N SER A 22 -7.96 10.89 5.96
CA SER A 22 -6.90 11.79 6.39
C SER A 22 -5.54 11.23 5.97
N LEU A 23 -4.61 12.13 5.60
CA LEU A 23 -3.25 11.78 5.21
C LEU A 23 -2.57 10.75 6.13
N PRO A 24 -2.62 10.87 7.47
CA PRO A 24 -2.01 9.87 8.34
C PRO A 24 -2.66 8.50 8.17
N VAL A 25 -3.99 8.40 8.04
CA VAL A 25 -4.66 7.10 7.89
C VAL A 25 -4.33 6.47 6.54
N GLN A 26 -4.28 7.27 5.47
CA GLN A 26 -3.80 6.79 4.16
C GLN A 26 -2.36 6.26 4.23
N ALA A 27 -1.46 7.00 4.87
CA ALA A 27 -0.06 6.59 5.02
C ALA A 27 0.06 5.29 5.82
N THR A 28 -0.69 5.17 6.92
CA THR A 28 -0.73 3.96 7.74
C THR A 28 -1.25 2.78 6.92
N LEU A 29 -2.39 2.92 6.23
CA LEU A 29 -2.95 1.84 5.42
C LEU A 29 -1.98 1.37 4.33
N TYR A 30 -1.35 2.31 3.63
CA TYR A 30 -0.38 1.98 2.59
C TYR A 30 0.85 1.27 3.16
N THR A 31 1.38 1.76 4.28
CA THR A 31 2.54 1.14 4.95
C THR A 31 2.20 -0.25 5.47
N SER A 32 1.03 -0.43 6.10
CA SER A 32 0.54 -1.73 6.57
C SER A 32 0.34 -2.71 5.43
N LEU A 33 -0.21 -2.26 4.29
CA LEU A 33 -0.39 -3.10 3.11
C LEU A 33 0.95 -3.53 2.52
N CYS A 34 1.93 -2.63 2.45
CA CYS A 34 3.28 -2.93 2.01
C CYS A 34 3.94 -3.98 2.93
N ALA A 35 3.91 -3.76 4.24
CA ALA A 35 4.44 -4.68 5.22
C ALA A 35 3.79 -6.07 5.14
N LEU A 36 2.46 -6.11 5.00
CA LEU A 36 1.72 -7.38 4.85
C LEU A 36 2.09 -8.10 3.56
N THR A 37 2.22 -7.38 2.45
CA THR A 37 2.62 -7.96 1.16
C THR A 37 4.01 -8.57 1.25
N LEU A 38 4.97 -7.83 1.81
CA LEU A 38 6.33 -8.32 2.02
C LEU A 38 6.31 -9.56 2.93
N TRP A 39 5.61 -9.49 4.06
CA TRP A 39 5.46 -10.63 4.97
C TRP A 39 4.92 -11.87 4.24
N THR A 40 3.83 -11.72 3.47
CA THR A 40 3.23 -12.83 2.73
C THR A 40 4.22 -13.44 1.75
N VAL A 41 4.96 -12.64 0.99
CA VAL A 41 5.94 -13.14 0.00
C VAL A 41 7.12 -13.83 0.72
N TYR A 42 7.66 -13.20 1.76
CA TYR A 42 8.80 -13.72 2.54
C TYR A 42 8.47 -14.95 3.37
N PHE A 43 7.21 -15.17 3.76
CA PHE A 43 6.80 -16.29 4.60
C PHE A 43 5.82 -17.25 3.91
N SER A 44 5.56 -17.08 2.61
CA SER A 44 4.68 -17.97 1.85
C SER A 44 5.16 -19.43 1.92
N THR A 45 4.21 -20.34 2.10
CA THR A 45 4.39 -21.80 2.00
C THR A 45 3.99 -22.35 0.63
N TYR A 46 3.47 -21.49 -0.26
CA TYR A 46 3.11 -21.89 -1.61
C TYR A 46 4.38 -22.12 -2.46
N PRO A 47 4.61 -23.33 -3.01
CA PRO A 47 5.90 -23.71 -3.59
C PRO A 47 6.42 -22.78 -4.67
N ALA A 48 5.56 -22.28 -5.57
CA ALA A 48 6.00 -21.41 -6.66
C ALA A 48 6.58 -20.09 -6.13
N VAL A 49 5.90 -19.45 -5.16
CA VAL A 49 6.35 -18.20 -4.55
C VAL A 49 7.55 -18.44 -3.64
N HIS A 50 7.50 -19.52 -2.84
CA HIS A 50 8.60 -19.91 -1.98
C HIS A 50 9.90 -20.09 -2.77
N ASN A 51 9.86 -20.88 -3.85
CA ASN A 51 11.04 -21.20 -4.65
C ASN A 51 11.60 -19.97 -5.37
N GLN A 52 10.74 -19.09 -5.87
CA GLN A 52 11.17 -17.82 -6.47
C GLN A 52 11.92 -16.93 -5.48
N MET A 53 11.48 -16.92 -4.21
CA MET A 53 12.07 -16.08 -3.17
C MET A 53 13.14 -16.80 -2.35
N HIS A 54 13.43 -18.06 -2.63
CA HIS A 54 14.24 -18.93 -1.78
C HIS A 54 15.63 -18.35 -1.51
N SER A 55 16.34 -17.87 -2.54
CA SER A 55 17.65 -17.24 -2.37
C SER A 55 17.59 -15.99 -1.50
N VAL A 56 16.60 -15.13 -1.71
CA VAL A 56 16.43 -13.90 -0.92
C VAL A 56 16.09 -14.22 0.53
N ARG A 57 15.24 -15.22 0.76
CA ARG A 57 14.87 -15.69 2.11
C ARG A 57 16.09 -16.18 2.90
N HIS A 58 16.98 -16.97 2.29
CA HIS A 58 18.23 -17.41 2.95
C HIS A 58 19.16 -16.25 3.34
N HIS A 59 19.09 -15.14 2.63
CA HIS A 59 19.89 -13.94 2.92
C HIS A 59 19.17 -12.97 3.88
N THR A 60 17.93 -13.26 4.26
CA THR A 60 17.11 -12.39 5.10
C THR A 60 17.03 -12.94 6.52
N LEU A 61 17.58 -12.19 7.46
CA LEU A 61 17.63 -12.59 8.87
C LEU A 61 16.22 -12.91 9.39
N MET A 62 16.10 -13.98 10.19
CA MET A 62 14.84 -14.48 10.77
C MET A 62 13.80 -15.05 9.79
N VAL A 63 14.10 -15.12 8.50
CA VAL A 63 13.22 -15.82 7.54
C VAL A 63 13.67 -17.27 7.43
N GLY A 64 13.07 -18.13 8.25
CA GLY A 64 13.34 -19.56 8.24
C GLY A 64 12.93 -20.24 6.93
N CYS A 65 13.75 -21.20 6.50
CA CYS A 65 13.46 -22.18 5.45
C CYS A 65 13.74 -23.59 5.99
N HIS A 66 13.31 -24.61 5.24
CA HIS A 66 13.31 -26.03 5.62
C HIS A 66 14.72 -26.61 5.87
#